data_AF-A0A067KUC8-F1
#
_entry.id   AF-A0A067KUC8-F1
#
_cell.length_a   1.000
_cell.length_b   1.000
_cell.length_c   1.000
_cell.angle_alpha   90.00
_cell.angle_beta   90.00
_cell.angle_gamma   90.00
#
_symmetry.space_group_name_H-M   'P 1'
#
loop_
_entity.id
_entity.type
_entity.pdbx_description
1 polymer ?
#
loop_
_entity_poly.entity_id
_entity_poly.type
_entity_poly.pdbx_seq_one_letter_code
_entity_poly.pdbx_strand_id
1 'polypeptide(L)'
;MLEMSCQDQDKYAAGSQFITHTIGRVLKMLKLESTPINTKGYESLLDLVENTAGDSFDLYYGLFMYNKNALEMLERLDLAFESLRKQLFGRLHEAIRKQLFGNAERGHIVQLNYVNGRGNGTY
;
A
#
# COMPACT_ATOMS: atom_id res chain seq x y z
N MET A 1 11.73 -26.59 18.38
CA MET A 1 12.24 -25.23 18.67
C MET A 1 13.67 -25.18 18.15
N LEU A 2 14.05 -24.10 17.46
CA LEU A 2 15.42 -23.91 17.00
C LEU A 2 16.21 -23.25 18.14
N GLU A 3 17.41 -23.76 18.45
CA GLU A 3 18.29 -23.19 19.48
C GLU A 3 18.80 -21.81 19.04
N MET A 4 18.50 -20.77 19.82
CA MET A 4 18.96 -19.39 19.61
C MET A 4 18.88 -18.57 20.90
N SER A 5 19.49 -17.38 20.91
CA SER A 5 19.40 -16.48 22.06
C SER A 5 17.99 -15.88 22.19
N CYS A 6 17.56 -15.53 23.41
CA CYS A 6 16.27 -14.87 23.62
C CYS A 6 16.19 -13.53 22.87
N GLN A 7 17.32 -12.81 22.78
CA GLN A 7 17.38 -11.54 22.03
C GLN A 7 17.12 -11.75 20.54
N ASP A 8 17.71 -12.78 19.94
CA ASP A 8 17.47 -13.11 18.53
C ASP A 8 16.05 -13.61 18.32
N GLN A 9 15.55 -14.45 19.21
CA GLN A 9 14.17 -14.93 19.17
C GLN A 9 13.16 -13.77 19.21
N ASP A 10 13.33 -12.81 20.12
CA ASP A 10 12.46 -11.63 20.20
C ASP A 10 12.56 -10.77 18.93
N LYS A 11 13.77 -10.56 18.42
CA LYS A 11 13.98 -9.81 17.17
C LYS A 11 13.25 -10.47 16.00
N TYR A 12 13.37 -11.79 15.86
CA TYR A 12 12.67 -12.52 14.81
C TYR A 12 11.16 -12.56 15.04
N ALA A 13 10.68 -12.73 16.27
CA ALA A 13 9.26 -12.71 16.59
C ALA A 13 8.63 -11.35 16.28
N ALA A 14 9.32 -10.24 16.54
CA ALA A 14 8.85 -8.91 16.17
C ALA A 14 8.73 -8.75 14.64
N GLY A 15 9.75 -9.17 13.90
CA GLY A 15 9.79 -9.04 12.44
C GLY A 15 8.91 -10.04 11.67
N SER A 16 8.47 -11.12 12.32
CA SER A 16 7.63 -12.16 11.72
C SER A 16 6.27 -12.22 12.40
N GLN A 17 6.16 -12.92 13.53
CA GLN A 17 4.89 -13.17 14.24
C GLN A 17 4.12 -11.89 14.55
N PHE A 18 4.75 -10.89 15.16
CA PHE A 18 4.07 -9.65 15.51
C PHE A 18 3.53 -8.91 14.28
N ILE A 19 4.31 -8.82 13.20
CA ILE A 19 3.83 -8.23 11.94
C ILE A 19 2.70 -9.06 11.34
N THR A 20 2.81 -10.39 11.29
CA THR A 20 1.77 -11.28 10.78
C THR A 20 0.44 -11.06 11.52
N HIS A 21 0.45 -11.03 12.86
CA HIS A 21 -0.76 -10.73 13.64
C HIS A 21 -1.25 -9.30 13.45
N THR A 22 -0.36 -8.33 13.35
CA THR A 22 -0.74 -6.92 13.12
C THR A 22 -1.47 -6.78 11.80
N ILE A 23 -0.93 -7.32 10.70
CA ILE A 23 -1.56 -7.28 9.38
C ILE A 23 -2.89 -8.03 9.39
N GLY A 24 -2.94 -9.25 9.92
CA GLY A 24 -4.19 -10.01 9.99
C GLY A 24 -5.29 -9.30 10.77
N ARG A 25 -4.96 -8.60 11.88
CA ARG A 25 -5.92 -7.77 12.62
C ARG A 25 -6.36 -6.54 11.84
N VAL A 26 -5.47 -5.85 11.13
CA VAL A 26 -5.84 -4.74 10.24
C VAL A 26 -6.79 -5.22 9.14
N LEU A 27 -6.50 -6.36 8.51
CA LEU A 27 -7.36 -6.96 7.49
C LEU A 27 -8.74 -7.34 8.06
N LYS A 28 -8.80 -7.85 9.30
CA LYS A 28 -10.07 -8.07 10.02
C LYS A 28 -10.86 -6.77 10.20
N MET A 29 -10.19 -5.67 10.55
CA MET A 29 -10.82 -4.35 10.70
C MET A 29 -11.36 -3.79 9.39
N LEU A 30 -10.72 -4.12 8.26
CA LEU A 30 -11.25 -3.82 6.92
C LEU A 30 -12.50 -4.64 6.56
N LYS A 31 -12.84 -5.66 7.36
CA LYS A 31 -13.97 -6.57 7.14
C LYS A 31 -13.91 -7.21 5.76
N LEU A 32 -12.75 -7.78 5.41
CA LEU A 32 -12.60 -8.49 4.15
C LEU A 32 -13.56 -9.66 4.07
N GLU A 33 -14.20 -9.80 2.90
CA GLU A 33 -15.10 -10.90 2.58
C GLU A 33 -14.61 -11.60 1.31
N SER A 34 -14.98 -12.88 1.19
CA SER A 34 -14.74 -13.64 -0.03
C SER A 34 -15.57 -13.10 -1.19
N THR A 35 -15.02 -13.16 -2.40
CA THR A 35 -15.68 -12.71 -3.63
C THR A 35 -15.71 -13.83 -4.67
N PRO A 36 -16.61 -13.78 -5.68
CA PRO A 36 -16.63 -14.77 -6.77
C PRO A 36 -15.36 -14.82 -7.63
N ILE A 37 -14.46 -13.84 -7.50
CA ILE A 37 -13.27 -13.67 -8.35
C ILE A 37 -11.98 -13.57 -7.52
N ASN A 38 -11.93 -14.26 -6.37
CA ASN A 38 -10.75 -14.25 -5.53
C ASN A 38 -9.51 -14.70 -6.31
N THR A 39 -8.42 -13.96 -6.11
CA THR A 39 -7.09 -14.43 -6.51
C THR A 39 -6.53 -15.33 -5.41
N LYS A 40 -5.58 -16.21 -5.75
CA LYS A 40 -4.88 -17.05 -4.76
C LYS A 40 -4.21 -16.22 -3.65
N GLY A 41 -3.67 -15.06 -4.01
CA GLY A 41 -3.09 -14.13 -3.04
C GLY A 41 -4.13 -13.57 -2.08
N TYR A 42 -5.33 -13.23 -2.58
CA TYR A 42 -6.41 -12.75 -1.73
C TYR A 42 -6.98 -13.85 -0.81
N GLU A 43 -7.09 -15.10 -1.30
CA GLU A 43 -7.44 -16.24 -0.44
C GLU A 43 -6.45 -16.37 0.73
N SER A 44 -5.14 -16.22 0.48
CA SER A 44 -4.14 -16.24 1.56
C SER A 44 -4.30 -15.10 2.58
N LEU A 45 -4.86 -13.94 2.17
CA LEU A 45 -5.16 -12.85 3.09
C LEU A 45 -6.39 -13.16 3.97
N LEU A 46 -7.40 -13.81 3.40
CA LEU A 46 -8.57 -14.29 4.16
C LEU A 46 -8.13 -15.34 5.18
N ASP A 47 -7.32 -16.32 4.76
CA ASP A 47 -6.74 -17.33 5.65
C ASP A 47 -5.88 -16.69 6.75
N LEU A 48 -5.12 -15.64 6.43
CA LEU A 48 -4.34 -14.89 7.41
C LEU A 48 -5.24 -14.24 8.48
N VAL A 49 -6.37 -13.67 8.07
CA VAL A 49 -7.36 -13.13 9.03
C VAL A 49 -7.85 -14.24 9.95
N GLU A 50 -8.28 -15.37 9.40
CA GLU A 50 -8.79 -16.50 10.20
C GLU A 50 -7.75 -17.00 11.21
N ASN A 51 -6.50 -17.16 10.78
CA ASN A 51 -5.41 -17.70 11.60
C ASN A 51 -4.87 -16.73 12.67
N THR A 52 -5.08 -15.43 12.52
CA THR A 52 -4.55 -14.41 13.47
C THR A 52 -5.62 -13.77 14.34
N ALA A 53 -6.87 -13.74 13.86
CA ALA A 53 -8.01 -13.16 14.53
C ALA A 53 -8.68 -14.09 15.54
N GLY A 54 -8.35 -15.39 15.51
CA GLY A 54 -8.75 -16.37 16.52
C GLY A 54 -8.07 -16.15 17.87
N ASP A 55 -6.87 -15.55 17.87
CA ASP A 55 -6.16 -15.21 19.10
C ASP A 55 -6.81 -14.03 19.84
N SER A 56 -6.83 -14.11 21.17
CA SER A 56 -7.32 -13.03 22.02
C SER A 56 -6.51 -11.74 21.79
N PHE A 57 -7.15 -10.60 22.02
CA PHE A 57 -6.44 -9.32 21.92
C PHE A 57 -5.30 -9.25 22.93
N ASP A 58 -5.48 -9.80 24.14
CA ASP A 58 -4.46 -9.82 25.19
C ASP A 58 -3.19 -10.58 24.77
N LEU A 59 -3.35 -11.70 24.04
CA LEU A 59 -2.20 -12.46 23.53
C LEU A 59 -1.41 -11.62 22.51
N TYR A 60 -2.09 -10.96 21.59
CA TYR A 60 -1.45 -10.04 20.65
C TYR A 60 -0.80 -8.84 21.34
N TYR A 61 -1.49 -8.23 22.30
CA TYR A 61 -0.97 -7.11 23.06
C TYR A 61 0.28 -7.50 23.85
N GLY A 62 0.35 -8.73 24.35
CA GLY A 62 1.56 -9.29 24.96
C GLY A 62 2.76 -9.30 24.00
N LEU A 63 2.57 -9.64 22.72
CA LEU A 63 3.64 -9.59 21.71
C LEU A 63 4.21 -8.18 21.54
N PHE A 64 3.38 -7.15 21.71
CA PHE A 64 3.83 -5.77 21.65
C PHE A 64 4.51 -5.33 22.95
N MET A 65 3.84 -5.56 24.10
CA MET A 65 4.28 -5.04 25.39
C MET A 65 5.59 -5.65 25.89
N TYR A 66 5.84 -6.93 25.61
CA TYR A 66 6.99 -7.65 26.14
C TYR A 66 8.14 -7.80 25.14
N ASN A 67 7.99 -7.29 23.92
CA ASN A 67 9.05 -7.31 22.92
C ASN A 67 9.37 -5.88 22.46
N LYS A 68 10.49 -5.35 22.96
CA LYS A 68 10.94 -3.98 22.63
C LYS A 68 11.10 -3.71 21.13
N ASN A 69 11.32 -4.75 20.31
CA ASN A 69 11.49 -4.60 18.86
C ASN A 69 10.14 -4.46 18.12
N ALA A 70 9.00 -4.76 18.78
CA ALA A 70 7.68 -4.68 18.18
C ALA A 70 7.29 -3.24 17.82
N LEU A 71 7.65 -2.26 18.65
CA LEU A 71 7.40 -0.84 18.38
C LEU A 71 8.11 -0.37 17.10
N GLU A 72 9.40 -0.70 16.93
CA GLU A 72 10.15 -0.37 15.72
C GLU A 72 9.48 -0.97 14.48
N MET A 73 9.04 -2.23 14.57
CA MET A 73 8.35 -2.89 13.46
C MET A 73 7.00 -2.24 13.13
N LEU A 74 6.26 -1.76 14.14
CA LEU A 74 5.01 -1.04 13.94
C LEU A 74 5.23 0.32 13.25
N GLU A 75 6.23 1.09 13.69
CA GLU A 75 6.59 2.37 13.07
C GLU A 75 7.05 2.18 11.62
N ARG A 76 7.86 1.16 11.35
CA ARG A 76 8.30 0.82 9.99
C ARG A 76 7.13 0.46 9.08
N LEU A 77 6.12 -0.24 9.61
CA LEU A 77 4.91 -0.57 8.87
C LEU A 77 4.11 0.70 8.51
N ASP A 78 3.94 1.62 9.45
CA ASP A 78 3.23 2.89 9.22
C ASP A 78 3.93 3.75 8.16
N LEU A 79 5.25 3.93 8.28
CA LEU A 79 6.06 4.65 7.31
C LEU A 79 6.01 4.02 5.91
N ALA A 80 6.05 2.69 5.82
CA ALA A 80 5.93 1.98 4.55
C ALA A 80 4.55 2.20 3.92
N PHE A 81 3.48 2.13 4.70
CA PHE A 81 2.12 2.39 4.23
C PHE A 81 1.94 3.83 3.75
N GLU A 82 2.45 4.80 4.52
CA GLU A 82 2.40 6.22 4.15
C GLU A 82 3.17 6.50 2.85
N SER A 83 4.37 5.92 2.71
CA SER A 83 5.19 6.04 1.50
C SER A 83 4.48 5.48 0.27
N LEU A 84 3.88 4.29 0.39
CA LEU A 84 3.11 3.68 -0.70
C LEU A 84 1.90 4.57 -1.09
N ARG A 85 1.18 5.09 -0.09
CA ARG A 85 0.08 6.03 -0.30
C ARG A 85 0.53 7.28 -1.06
N LYS A 86 1.65 7.89 -0.66
CA LYS A 86 2.22 9.07 -1.34
C LYS A 86 2.57 8.77 -2.81
N GLN A 87 3.14 7.60 -3.10
CA GLN A 87 3.45 7.19 -4.47
C GLN A 87 2.18 7.08 -5.34
N LEU A 88 1.11 6.49 -4.81
CA LEU A 88 -0.18 6.37 -5.53
C LEU A 88 -0.77 7.74 -5.85
N PHE A 89 -0.89 8.63 -4.87
CA PHE A 89 -1.44 9.97 -5.09
C PHE A 89 -0.54 10.86 -5.95
N GLY A 90 0.78 10.71 -5.86
CA GLY A 90 1.73 11.41 -6.72
C GLY A 90 1.48 11.12 -8.20
N ARG A 91 1.32 9.84 -8.56
CA ARG A 91 1.01 9.44 -9.94
C ARG A 91 -0.37 9.90 -10.39
N LEU A 92 -1.36 9.87 -9.50
CA LEU A 92 -2.71 10.38 -9.79
C LEU A 92 -2.67 11.89 -10.10
N HIS A 93 -1.99 12.68 -9.28
CA HIS A 93 -1.82 14.12 -9.52
C HIS A 93 -1.13 14.41 -10.86
N GLU A 94 -0.09 13.65 -11.21
CA GLU A 94 0.59 13.77 -12.49
C GLU A 94 -0.33 13.44 -13.68
N ALA A 95 -1.12 12.36 -13.57
CA ALA A 95 -2.08 11.97 -14.60
C ALA A 95 -3.16 13.04 -14.82
N ILE A 96 -3.73 13.57 -13.73
CA ILE A 96 -4.72 14.66 -13.78
C ILE A 96 -4.10 15.91 -14.40
N ARG A 97 -2.87 16.28 -14.00
CA ARG A 97 -2.16 17.44 -14.57
C ARG A 97 -1.96 17.28 -16.08
N LYS A 98 -1.55 16.11 -16.55
CA LYS A 98 -1.38 15.83 -17.99
C LYS A 98 -2.72 15.91 -18.73
N GLN A 99 -3.82 15.45 -18.15
CA GLN A 99 -5.13 15.54 -18.79
C GLN A 99 -5.65 16.98 -18.88
N LEU A 100 -5.47 17.78 -17.82
CA LEU A 100 -5.93 19.17 -17.78
C LEU A 100 -5.08 20.09 -18.67
N PHE A 101 -3.75 19.97 -18.60
CA PHE A 101 -2.84 20.89 -19.30
C PHE A 101 -2.29 20.35 -20.63
N GLY A 102 -2.22 19.03 -20.81
CA GLY A 102 -1.83 18.43 -22.10
C GLY A 102 -2.87 18.63 -23.21
N ASN A 103 -4.14 18.89 -22.84
CA ASN A 103 -5.17 19.31 -23.79
C ASN A 103 -5.04 20.79 -24.19
N ALA A 104 -4.52 21.66 -23.30
CA ALA A 104 -4.27 23.06 -23.59
C ALA A 104 -3.12 23.25 -24.60
N GLU A 105 -2.06 22.45 -24.48
CA GLU A 105 -0.93 22.47 -25.44
C GLU A 105 -1.34 21.97 -26.83
N ARG A 106 -2.21 20.94 -26.93
CA ARG A 106 -2.78 20.53 -28.23
C ARG A 106 -3.66 21.60 -28.85
N GLY A 107 -4.45 22.32 -28.04
CA GLY A 107 -5.28 23.44 -28.52
C GLY A 107 -4.43 24.57 -29.13
N HIS A 108 -3.30 24.90 -28.51
CA HIS A 108 -2.37 25.90 -29.05
C HIS A 108 -1.63 25.44 -30.31
N ILE A 109 -1.20 24.17 -30.39
CA ILE A 109 -0.56 23.63 -31.60
C ILE A 109 -1.54 23.61 -32.78
N VAL A 110 -2.81 23.24 -32.55
CA VAL A 110 -3.85 23.27 -33.59
C VAL A 110 -4.14 24.69 -34.07
N GLN A 111 -4.22 25.68 -33.16
CA GLN A 111 -4.38 27.09 -33.54
C GLN A 111 -3.18 27.62 -34.35
N LEU A 112 -1.95 27.36 -33.92
CA LEU A 112 -0.73 27.78 -34.63
C LEU A 112 -0.62 27.18 -36.04
N ASN A 113 -0.99 25.90 -36.20
CA ASN A 113 -0.99 25.25 -37.51
C ASN A 113 -2.10 25.78 -38.43
N TYR A 114 -3.27 26.14 -37.89
CA TYR A 114 -4.36 26.74 -38.66
C TYR A 114 -4.03 28.16 -39.15
N VAL A 115 -3.28 28.93 -38.34
CA VAL A 115 -2.82 30.29 -38.69
C VAL A 115 -1.72 30.24 -39.76
N ASN A 116 -0.77 29.30 -39.65
CA ASN A 116 0.30 29.15 -40.65
C ASN A 116 -0.17 28.52 -41.97
N GLY A 117 -1.26 27.75 -41.98
CA GLY A 117 -1.82 27.11 -43.18
C GLY A 117 -2.61 28.04 -44.12
N ARG A 118 -2.90 29.28 -43.72
CA ARG A 118 -3.65 30.26 -44.55
C ARG A 118 -2.78 31.25 -45.33
N GLY A 119 -1.45 31.11 -45.31
CA GLY A 119 -0.52 32.07 -45.91
C GLY A 119 -0.15 31.87 -47.38
N ASN A 120 -0.38 30.69 -47.98
CA ASN A 120 0.08 30.38 -49.35
C ASN A 120 -1.08 30.10 -50.30
N GLY A 121 -2.02 31.04 -50.39
CA GLY A 121 -3.15 30.99 -51.29
C GLY A 121 -3.30 32.26 -52.12
N THR A 122 -2.88 32.16 -53.38
CA THR A 122 -3.42 32.83 -54.58
C THR A 122 -2.90 34.22 -55.01
N TYR A 123 -2.50 34.20 -56.29
CA TYR A 123 -2.22 35.23 -57.31
C TYR A 123 -0.95 36.09 -57.19
#